data_AF-A0A962XPX9-F1
#
_entry.id   AF-A0A962XPX9-F1
#
_cell.length_a   1.000
_cell.length_b   1.000
_cell.length_c   1.000
_cell.angle_alpha   90.00
_cell.angle_beta   90.00
_cell.angle_gamma   90.00
#
_symmetry.space_group_name_H-M   'P 1'
#
loop_
_entity.id
_entity.type
_entity.pdbx_description
1 polymer ?
#
loop_
_entity_poly.entity_id
_entity_poly.type
_entity_poly.pdbx_seq_one_letter_code
_entity_poly.pdbx_strand_id
1 'polypeptide(L)'
;MSDEKFDIPDQFASPAIPAVLTEDSVIQFRCYKGISCFNACCRHADVTLAPYDVLRLQKRLGMNSEEFLKAHTVPFQLDADGVPGAKLRTDNDGACLFLDGDNGCSVYEDRPTVCRYYPVALLNMREKDTYEAKQQYSLIREAHCKGHEEAREITVGEYRKEQGVEEYDALNKSWYELILKKKSGGPGVGKPNEMSLQLFFMASFNFDMLRRFVLSDNFKATYNLPAETYAEVAEDDIALMKLGNRLMRQALFGEKTIPENAGAWDKRVEERKEVWEARAKAEIEARNAKLEDQMRDET
;
A
#
# COMPACT_ATOMS: atom_id res chain seq x y z
N MET A 1 -30.93 -0.35 -23.99
CA MET A 1 -31.30 -1.24 -22.87
C MET A 1 -31.07 -0.44 -21.62
N SER A 2 -32.17 -0.09 -20.93
CA SER A 2 -32.32 0.60 -19.65
C SER A 2 -31.23 1.61 -19.23
N ASP A 3 -31.53 2.90 -19.46
CA ASP A 3 -30.98 4.06 -18.71
C ASP A 3 -31.48 4.06 -17.25
N GLU A 4 -31.42 2.92 -16.58
CA GLU A 4 -31.71 2.84 -15.15
C GLU A 4 -30.46 3.30 -14.41
N LYS A 5 -30.41 4.60 -14.09
CA LYS A 5 -29.55 5.09 -13.00
C LYS A 5 -30.03 4.38 -11.74
N PHE A 6 -29.27 3.38 -11.29
CA PHE A 6 -29.44 2.82 -9.97
C PHE A 6 -29.34 3.96 -8.96
N ASP A 7 -30.42 4.19 -8.23
CA ASP A 7 -30.48 5.19 -7.17
C ASP A 7 -29.69 4.63 -5.98
N ILE A 8 -28.37 4.77 -6.06
CA ILE A 8 -27.44 4.38 -5.00
C ILE A 8 -27.66 5.40 -3.87
N PRO A 9 -28.11 4.98 -2.68
CA PRO A 9 -28.28 5.90 -1.56
C PRO A 9 -27.00 6.71 -1.35
N ASP A 10 -27.09 8.02 -1.09
CA ASP A 10 -25.94 8.94 -1.05
C ASP A 10 -24.78 8.42 -0.17
N GLN A 11 -25.09 7.69 0.90
CA GLN A 11 -24.12 7.03 1.78
C GLN A 11 -23.22 5.96 1.11
N PHE A 12 -23.60 5.47 -0.07
CA PHE A 12 -22.86 4.49 -0.87
C PHE A 12 -22.39 5.07 -2.22
N ALA A 13 -22.69 6.34 -2.52
CA ALA A 13 -22.24 6.99 -3.72
C ALA A 13 -20.74 7.28 -3.65
N SER A 14 -19.99 6.86 -4.68
CA SER A 14 -18.57 7.20 -4.78
C SER A 14 -18.42 8.69 -5.11
N PRO A 15 -17.53 9.44 -4.43
CA PRO A 15 -17.26 10.84 -4.78
C PRO A 15 -16.45 10.98 -6.09
N ALA A 16 -16.00 9.86 -6.67
CA ALA A 16 -15.27 9.84 -7.93
C ALA A 16 -16.21 10.06 -9.11
N ILE A 17 -15.91 11.06 -9.96
CA ILE A 17 -16.65 11.28 -11.20
C ILE A 17 -16.26 10.18 -12.20
N PRO A 18 -17.22 9.52 -12.88
CA PRO A 18 -16.96 8.45 -13.85
C PRO A 18 -16.12 8.83 -15.08
N ALA A 19 -15.65 10.07 -15.19
CA ALA A 19 -14.81 10.53 -16.28
C ALA A 19 -13.38 10.00 -16.10
N VAL A 20 -12.94 9.21 -17.07
CA VAL A 20 -11.54 8.80 -17.22
C VAL A 20 -10.74 9.99 -17.75
N LEU A 21 -9.87 10.55 -16.92
CA LEU A 21 -8.97 11.65 -17.23
C LEU A 21 -7.57 11.12 -17.60
N THR A 22 -6.86 11.90 -18.40
CA THR A 22 -5.45 11.71 -18.79
C THR A 22 -4.58 12.81 -18.18
N GLU A 23 -3.25 12.72 -18.33
CA GLU A 23 -2.35 13.79 -17.88
C GLU A 23 -2.61 15.13 -18.56
N ASP A 24 -3.05 15.12 -19.82
CA ASP A 24 -3.38 16.33 -20.59
C ASP A 24 -4.76 16.92 -20.26
N SER A 25 -5.57 16.21 -19.46
CA SER A 25 -6.90 16.69 -19.08
C SER A 25 -6.77 17.91 -18.16
N VAL A 26 -7.48 18.98 -18.48
CA VAL A 26 -7.54 20.21 -17.67
C VAL A 26 -8.56 20.04 -16.55
N ILE A 27 -8.17 20.39 -15.32
CA ILE A 27 -9.03 20.44 -14.15
C ILE A 27 -9.08 21.86 -13.59
N GLN A 28 -10.21 22.23 -13.01
CA GLN A 28 -10.37 23.45 -12.23
C GLN A 28 -10.17 23.11 -10.75
N PHE A 29 -9.04 23.53 -10.17
CA PHE A 29 -8.74 23.26 -8.78
C PHE A 29 -7.66 24.18 -8.18
N ARG A 30 -7.89 24.64 -6.93
CA ARG A 30 -6.84 25.24 -6.09
C ARG A 30 -7.12 24.99 -4.61
N CYS A 31 -6.14 24.46 -3.88
CA CYS A 31 -6.17 24.37 -2.41
C CYS A 31 -5.05 25.23 -1.82
N TYR A 32 -5.35 26.04 -0.80
CA TYR A 32 -4.39 26.93 -0.17
C TYR A 32 -4.83 27.29 1.25
N LYS A 33 -3.88 27.68 2.11
CA LYS A 33 -4.19 28.21 3.44
C LYS A 33 -5.03 29.48 3.30
N GLY A 34 -6.21 29.48 3.91
CA GLY A 34 -7.18 30.59 3.84
C GLY A 34 -8.40 30.33 2.95
N ILE A 35 -8.43 29.24 2.18
CA ILE A 35 -9.67 28.81 1.53
C ILE A 35 -10.72 28.42 2.59
N SER A 36 -12.00 28.62 2.30
CA SER A 36 -13.09 28.39 3.27
C SER A 36 -13.19 26.94 3.76
N CYS A 37 -12.72 25.96 2.98
CA CYS A 37 -12.67 24.55 3.36
C CYS A 37 -11.31 24.09 3.89
N PHE A 38 -10.41 25.01 4.27
CA PHE A 38 -9.08 24.65 4.73
C PHE A 38 -9.16 23.61 5.87
N ASN A 39 -8.35 22.56 5.77
CA ASN A 39 -8.31 21.39 6.67
C ASN A 39 -9.54 20.49 6.70
N ALA A 40 -10.62 20.76 5.94
CA ALA A 40 -11.84 19.95 5.99
C ALA A 40 -11.58 18.47 5.64
N CYS A 41 -10.76 18.20 4.62
CA CYS A 41 -10.41 16.83 4.22
C CYS A 41 -9.59 16.08 5.30
N CYS A 42 -8.91 16.79 6.20
CA CYS A 42 -8.15 16.19 7.29
C CYS A 42 -9.04 15.85 8.49
N ARG A 43 -10.26 16.39 8.61
CA ARG A 43 -11.17 16.14 9.75
C ARG A 43 -11.93 14.82 9.66
N HIS A 44 -11.97 14.20 8.49
CA HIS A 44 -12.57 12.87 8.25
C HIS A 44 -11.63 12.05 7.36
N ALA A 45 -10.42 11.80 7.87
CA ALA A 45 -9.35 11.27 7.04
C ALA A 45 -9.45 9.73 6.90
N ASP A 46 -9.50 9.25 5.66
CA ASP A 46 -9.27 7.84 5.33
C ASP A 46 -8.07 7.71 4.36
N VAL A 47 -6.87 7.71 4.93
CA VAL A 47 -5.62 7.81 4.16
C VAL A 47 -4.87 6.50 4.20
N THR A 48 -4.91 5.74 3.10
CA THR A 48 -4.07 4.56 2.90
C THR A 48 -2.63 4.95 2.59
N LEU A 49 -1.68 4.21 3.14
CA LEU A 49 -0.25 4.43 2.95
C LEU A 49 0.34 3.42 1.97
N ALA A 50 1.15 3.91 1.04
CA ALA A 50 2.10 3.11 0.26
C ALA A 50 3.46 3.03 0.98
N PRO A 51 4.35 2.09 0.61
CA PRO A 51 5.64 1.89 1.27
C PRO A 51 6.51 3.16 1.37
N TYR A 52 6.60 3.95 0.30
CA TYR A 52 7.38 5.18 0.31
C TYR A 52 6.78 6.26 1.23
N ASP A 53 5.45 6.26 1.42
CA ASP A 53 4.82 7.18 2.37
C ASP A 53 5.30 6.91 3.80
N VAL A 54 5.42 5.63 4.17
CA VAL A 54 5.92 5.22 5.48
C VAL A 54 7.38 5.65 5.67
N LEU A 55 8.24 5.42 4.67
CA LEU A 55 9.65 5.86 4.71
C LEU A 55 9.78 7.38 4.89
N ARG A 56 8.95 8.15 4.19
CA ARG A 56 8.98 9.62 4.29
C ARG A 56 8.51 10.10 5.65
N LEU A 57 7.40 9.56 6.14
CA LEU A 57 6.83 9.98 7.42
C LEU A 57 7.71 9.59 8.61
N GLN A 58 8.27 8.36 8.64
CA GLN A 58 9.17 7.96 9.72
C GLN A 58 10.41 8.87 9.79
N LYS A 59 10.99 9.21 8.62
CA LYS A 59 12.15 10.09 8.52
C LYS A 59 11.82 11.51 8.96
N ARG A 60 10.65 12.03 8.54
CA ARG A 60 10.15 13.35 8.95
C ARG A 60 9.97 13.46 10.47
N LEU A 61 9.53 12.38 11.10
CA LEU A 61 9.25 12.34 12.55
C LEU A 61 10.46 11.92 13.38
N GLY A 62 11.56 11.46 12.75
CA GLY A 62 12.72 10.92 13.45
C GLY A 62 12.41 9.63 14.21
N MET A 63 11.48 8.82 13.69
CA MET A 63 11.03 7.57 14.30
C MET A 63 11.53 6.37 13.50
N ASN A 64 11.71 5.23 14.18
CA ASN A 64 11.85 3.96 13.48
C ASN A 64 10.48 3.44 13.01
N SER A 65 10.48 2.44 12.11
CA SER A 65 9.26 1.88 11.52
C SER A 65 8.30 1.32 12.57
N GLU A 66 8.79 0.65 13.61
CA GLU A 66 7.93 0.04 14.63
C GLU A 66 7.22 1.11 15.48
N GLU A 67 7.94 2.16 15.89
CA GLU A 67 7.40 3.32 16.60
C GLU A 67 6.36 4.04 15.76
N PHE A 68 6.70 4.34 14.50
CA PHE A 68 5.80 5.02 13.56
C PHE A 68 4.51 4.22 13.33
N LEU A 69 4.63 2.93 12.99
CA LEU A 69 3.47 2.08 12.74
C LEU A 69 2.56 1.98 13.97
N LYS A 70 3.14 1.82 15.16
CA LYS A 70 2.38 1.72 16.40
C LYS A 70 1.64 3.03 16.73
N ALA A 71 2.32 4.17 16.62
CA ALA A 71 1.78 5.46 17.03
C ALA A 71 0.85 6.09 15.99
N HIS A 72 1.14 5.93 14.70
CA HIS A 72 0.55 6.74 13.63
C HIS A 72 -0.23 5.95 12.58
N THR A 73 -0.29 4.61 12.65
CA THR A 73 -1.04 3.82 11.67
C THR A 73 -2.04 2.86 12.31
N VAL A 74 -3.02 2.44 11.51
CA VAL A 74 -3.96 1.35 11.82
C VAL A 74 -3.94 0.32 10.69
N PRO A 75 -3.99 -0.99 11.02
CA PRO A 75 -4.00 -2.04 10.00
C PRO A 75 -5.38 -2.17 9.35
N PHE A 76 -5.41 -2.59 8.09
CA PHE A 76 -6.63 -3.00 7.39
C PHE A 76 -6.33 -4.07 6.34
N GLN A 77 -7.37 -4.60 5.69
CA GLN A 77 -7.21 -5.57 4.60
C GLN A 77 -7.39 -4.85 3.24
N LEU A 78 -6.37 -4.94 2.39
CA LEU A 78 -6.36 -4.36 1.04
C LEU A 78 -7.26 -5.09 0.05
N ASP A 79 -7.58 -6.35 0.34
CA ASP A 79 -8.45 -7.23 -0.45
C ASP A 79 -9.12 -8.31 0.43
N ALA A 80 -10.01 -9.11 -0.18
CA ALA A 80 -10.72 -10.20 0.48
C ALA A 80 -9.82 -11.37 0.91
N ASP A 81 -8.61 -11.47 0.35
CA ASP A 81 -7.63 -12.51 0.72
C ASP A 81 -6.83 -12.12 1.97
N GLY A 82 -7.06 -10.93 2.52
CA GLY A 82 -6.46 -10.47 3.77
C GLY A 82 -5.04 -9.91 3.59
N VAL A 83 -4.69 -9.41 2.40
CA VAL A 83 -3.43 -8.70 2.18
C VAL A 83 -3.37 -7.50 3.15
N PRO A 84 -2.36 -7.40 4.02
CA PRO A 84 -2.34 -6.38 5.06
C PRO A 84 -1.95 -5.03 4.47
N GLY A 85 -2.71 -3.99 4.82
CA GLY A 85 -2.41 -2.59 4.51
C GLY A 85 -2.28 -1.75 5.78
N ALA A 86 -1.76 -0.54 5.62
CA ALA A 86 -1.69 0.47 6.67
C ALA A 86 -2.42 1.74 6.25
N LYS A 87 -3.22 2.31 7.16
CA LYS A 87 -3.82 3.65 7.04
C LYS A 87 -3.24 4.57 8.10
N LEU A 88 -3.25 5.88 7.85
CA LEU A 88 -3.02 6.84 8.93
C LEU A 88 -4.07 6.67 10.01
N ARG A 89 -3.62 6.70 11.25
CA ARG A 89 -4.49 6.72 12.42
C ARG A 89 -5.18 8.09 12.51
N THR A 90 -6.43 8.06 12.94
CA THR A 90 -7.21 9.25 13.29
C THR A 90 -7.42 9.32 14.80
N ASP A 91 -7.81 10.50 15.29
CA ASP A 91 -8.38 10.63 16.64
C ASP A 91 -9.79 10.03 16.72
N ASN A 92 -10.43 10.20 17.88
CA ASN A 92 -11.77 9.68 18.14
C ASN A 92 -12.87 10.37 17.31
N ASP A 93 -12.60 11.56 16.78
CA ASP A 93 -13.54 12.34 15.96
C ASP A 93 -13.31 12.10 14.44
N GLY A 94 -12.31 11.28 14.08
CA GLY A 94 -11.96 10.95 12.71
C GLY A 94 -10.97 11.91 12.06
N ALA A 95 -10.39 12.85 12.81
CA ALA A 95 -9.38 13.75 12.29
C ALA A 95 -8.01 13.07 12.22
N CYS A 96 -7.28 13.35 11.15
CA CYS A 96 -5.90 12.89 10.96
C CYS A 96 -5.03 13.37 12.13
N LEU A 97 -4.23 12.47 12.71
CA LEU A 97 -3.34 12.83 13.84
C LEU A 97 -2.26 13.87 13.48
N PHE A 98 -2.01 14.12 12.20
CA PHE A 98 -1.10 15.18 11.76
C PHE A 98 -1.78 16.54 11.56
N LEU A 99 -3.09 16.65 11.79
CA LEU A 99 -3.79 17.93 11.74
C LEU A 99 -3.46 18.77 13.00
N ASP A 100 -2.72 19.86 12.81
CA ASP A 100 -2.45 20.86 13.85
C ASP A 100 -3.50 21.97 13.78
N GLY A 101 -4.69 21.70 14.33
CA GLY A 101 -5.79 22.66 14.44
C GLY A 101 -6.04 23.47 13.16
N ASP A 102 -5.92 24.79 13.25
CA ASP A 102 -6.06 25.72 12.11
C ASP A 102 -4.74 26.00 11.38
N ASN A 103 -3.61 25.50 11.89
CA ASN A 103 -2.30 25.65 11.23
C ASN A 103 -2.18 24.76 9.99
N GLY A 104 -2.85 23.61 9.98
CA GLY A 104 -2.88 22.65 8.88
C GLY A 104 -2.11 21.36 9.18
N CYS A 105 -1.73 20.63 8.15
CA CYS A 105 -0.98 19.37 8.30
C CYS A 105 0.46 19.64 8.75
N SER A 106 0.86 19.11 9.90
CA SER A 106 2.21 19.26 10.47
C SER A 106 3.31 18.59 9.64
N VAL A 107 2.93 17.65 8.78
CA VAL A 107 3.82 16.94 7.83
C VAL A 107 3.48 17.27 6.38
N TYR A 108 2.93 18.45 6.08
CA TYR A 108 2.42 18.79 4.74
C TYR A 108 3.41 18.48 3.61
N GLU A 109 4.69 18.85 3.76
CA GLU A 109 5.73 18.60 2.75
C GLU A 109 6.07 17.12 2.56
N ASP A 110 5.73 16.27 3.52
CA ASP A 110 5.93 14.81 3.52
C ASP A 110 4.60 14.05 3.54
N ARG A 111 3.50 14.73 3.17
CA ARG A 111 2.15 14.13 3.15
C ARG A 111 2.09 12.92 2.22
N PRO A 112 1.28 11.89 2.55
CA PRO A 112 1.16 10.66 1.75
C PRO A 112 0.73 10.89 0.30
N THR A 113 1.02 9.90 -0.54
CA THR A 113 0.65 9.84 -1.96
C THR A 113 -0.82 10.17 -2.19
N VAL A 114 -1.74 9.57 -1.42
CA VAL A 114 -3.19 9.84 -1.53
C VAL A 114 -3.54 11.31 -1.27
N CYS A 115 -2.90 11.94 -0.27
CA CYS A 115 -3.12 13.35 0.05
C CYS A 115 -2.54 14.30 -1.01
N ARG A 116 -1.46 13.90 -1.71
CA ARG A 116 -0.90 14.67 -2.84
C ARG A 116 -1.78 14.59 -4.08
N TYR A 117 -2.38 13.43 -4.27
CA TYR A 117 -3.23 13.16 -5.41
C TYR A 117 -4.52 13.96 -5.36
N TYR A 118 -5.12 14.12 -4.18
CA TYR A 118 -6.36 14.87 -4.01
C TYR A 118 -6.32 16.24 -4.72
N PRO A 119 -7.31 16.58 -5.57
CA PRO A 119 -8.60 15.90 -5.76
C PRO A 119 -8.58 14.86 -6.90
N VAL A 120 -7.43 14.54 -7.45
CA VAL A 120 -7.27 13.53 -8.50
C VAL A 120 -7.06 12.16 -7.85
N ALA A 121 -7.80 11.15 -8.25
CA ALA A 121 -7.54 9.76 -7.89
C ALA A 121 -6.77 9.05 -9.01
N LEU A 122 -5.74 8.29 -8.65
CA LEU A 122 -5.02 7.41 -9.57
C LEU A 122 -5.76 6.07 -9.70
N LEU A 123 -6.05 5.68 -10.93
CA LEU A 123 -6.63 4.40 -11.31
C LEU A 123 -5.58 3.61 -12.09
N ASN A 124 -4.98 2.60 -11.46
CA ASN A 124 -4.12 1.65 -12.15
C ASN A 124 -5.00 0.57 -12.77
N MET A 125 -5.25 0.68 -14.07
CA MET A 125 -6.03 -0.30 -14.82
C MET A 125 -5.12 -1.20 -15.64
N ARG A 126 -5.40 -2.51 -15.58
CA ARG A 126 -4.87 -3.47 -16.52
C ARG A 126 -5.98 -3.84 -17.50
N GLU A 127 -5.77 -3.57 -18.78
CA GLU A 127 -6.70 -4.04 -19.81
C GLU A 127 -6.67 -5.57 -19.88
N LYS A 128 -7.82 -6.17 -20.14
CA LYS A 128 -7.92 -7.60 -20.39
C LYS A 128 -7.01 -7.93 -21.58
N ASP A 129 -6.16 -8.95 -21.42
CA ASP A 129 -5.21 -9.44 -22.43
C ASP A 129 -3.99 -8.54 -22.71
N THR A 130 -3.74 -7.48 -21.93
CA THR A 130 -2.46 -6.76 -21.95
C THR A 130 -1.63 -7.02 -20.69
N TYR A 131 -0.31 -6.85 -20.80
CA TYR A 131 0.60 -6.85 -19.65
C TYR A 131 0.93 -5.43 -19.17
N GLU A 132 0.50 -4.41 -19.91
CA GLU A 132 0.77 -3.00 -19.59
C GLU A 132 -0.36 -2.42 -18.74
N ALA A 133 0.01 -1.92 -17.56
CA ALA A 133 -0.88 -1.11 -16.75
C ALA A 133 -0.97 0.30 -17.36
N LYS A 134 -2.19 0.77 -17.64
CA LYS A 134 -2.44 2.17 -18.01
C LYS A 134 -2.83 2.94 -16.76
N GLN A 135 -2.19 4.09 -16.56
CA GLN A 135 -2.60 5.04 -15.55
C GLN A 135 -3.75 5.88 -16.10
N GLN A 136 -4.85 5.85 -15.39
CA GLN A 136 -6.01 6.69 -15.63
C GLN A 136 -6.29 7.49 -14.38
N TYR A 137 -6.97 8.61 -14.54
CA TYR A 137 -7.29 9.48 -13.42
C TYR A 137 -8.79 9.71 -13.33
N SER A 138 -9.27 10.01 -12.13
CA SER A 138 -10.65 10.46 -11.91
C SER A 138 -10.62 11.66 -10.98
N LEU A 139 -11.58 12.57 -11.15
CA LEU A 139 -11.75 13.70 -10.26
C LEU A 139 -12.66 13.31 -9.10
N ILE A 140 -12.15 13.43 -7.88
CA ILE A 140 -12.93 13.33 -6.64
C ILE A 140 -13.59 14.68 -6.40
N ARG A 141 -14.91 14.70 -6.22
CA ARG A 141 -15.65 15.89 -5.78
C ARG A 141 -16.43 15.59 -4.53
N GLU A 142 -16.12 16.30 -3.47
CA GLU A 142 -16.81 16.22 -2.20
C GLU A 142 -17.43 17.58 -1.88
N ALA A 143 -18.63 17.58 -1.30
CA ALA A 143 -19.39 18.80 -1.05
C ALA A 143 -18.64 19.83 -0.18
N HIS A 144 -17.79 19.35 0.73
CA HIS A 144 -16.98 20.20 1.60
C HIS A 144 -15.84 20.91 0.87
N CYS A 145 -15.39 20.39 -0.28
CA CYS A 145 -14.19 20.85 -0.97
C CYS A 145 -14.48 22.03 -1.89
N LYS A 146 -14.08 23.22 -1.47
CA LYS A 146 -14.25 24.49 -2.21
C LYS A 146 -13.14 24.76 -3.20
N GLY A 147 -12.10 23.92 -3.24
CA GLY A 147 -11.02 24.06 -4.21
C GLY A 147 -11.46 23.91 -5.67
N HIS A 148 -12.56 23.19 -5.93
CA HIS A 148 -13.15 23.06 -7.27
C HIS A 148 -13.87 24.33 -7.77
N GLU A 149 -14.18 25.26 -6.87
CA GLU A 149 -14.89 26.51 -7.19
C GLU A 149 -13.91 27.65 -7.53
N GLU A 150 -12.61 27.45 -7.29
CA GLU A 150 -11.55 28.41 -7.59
C GLU A 150 -11.29 28.50 -9.09
N ALA A 151 -11.03 29.69 -9.64
CA ALA A 151 -10.90 29.90 -11.10
C ALA A 151 -9.61 29.33 -11.74
N ARG A 152 -8.77 28.65 -10.96
CA ARG A 152 -7.50 28.13 -11.45
C ARG A 152 -7.71 26.89 -12.30
N GLU A 153 -7.25 26.95 -13.54
CA GLU A 153 -7.12 25.80 -14.42
C GLU A 153 -5.68 25.26 -14.42
N ILE A 154 -5.54 23.94 -14.45
CA ILE A 154 -4.26 23.23 -14.51
C ILE A 154 -4.46 21.84 -15.14
N THR A 155 -3.48 21.34 -15.88
CA THR A 155 -3.54 19.95 -16.36
C THR A 155 -3.27 18.95 -15.23
N VAL A 156 -3.77 17.73 -15.32
CA VAL A 156 -3.47 16.67 -14.33
C VAL A 156 -1.95 16.44 -14.23
N GLY A 157 -1.24 16.45 -15.36
CA GLY A 157 0.22 16.28 -15.40
C GLY A 157 0.97 17.41 -14.67
N GLU A 158 0.60 18.67 -14.89
CA GLU A 158 1.18 19.81 -14.16
C GLU A 158 0.82 19.77 -12.68
N TYR A 159 -0.41 19.36 -12.33
CA TYR A 159 -0.82 19.23 -10.94
C TYR A 159 0.01 18.19 -10.21
N ARG A 160 0.26 17.02 -10.83
CA ARG A 160 1.13 15.97 -10.27
C ARG A 160 2.55 16.47 -9.98
N LYS A 161 3.11 17.25 -10.90
CA LYS A 161 4.43 17.90 -10.73
C LYS A 161 4.41 18.88 -9.57
N GLU A 162 3.41 19.77 -9.51
CA GLU A 162 3.25 20.73 -8.42
C GLU A 162 3.11 20.05 -7.05
N GLN A 163 2.34 18.96 -6.97
CA GLN A 163 2.13 18.21 -5.74
C GLN A 163 3.30 17.28 -5.39
N GLY A 164 4.33 17.21 -6.24
CA GLY A 164 5.53 16.40 -6.02
C GLY A 164 5.27 14.89 -5.96
N VAL A 165 4.23 14.41 -6.63
CA VAL A 165 3.81 13.00 -6.53
C VAL A 165 4.56 12.06 -7.49
N GLU A 166 5.24 12.59 -8.50
CA GLU A 166 5.98 11.78 -9.49
C GLU A 166 7.07 10.90 -8.85
N GLU A 167 7.78 11.43 -7.85
CA GLU A 167 8.76 10.66 -7.08
C GLU A 167 8.10 9.51 -6.30
N TYR A 168 6.95 9.78 -5.68
CA TYR A 168 6.19 8.80 -4.93
C TYR A 168 5.68 7.69 -5.83
N ASP A 169 5.16 8.04 -7.01
CA ASP A 169 4.72 7.08 -8.02
C ASP A 169 5.88 6.21 -8.49
N ALA A 170 7.02 6.82 -8.81
CA ALA A 170 8.20 6.10 -9.29
C ALA A 170 8.70 5.08 -8.26
N LEU A 171 8.74 5.46 -6.98
CA LEU A 171 9.23 4.61 -5.90
C LEU A 171 8.21 3.55 -5.46
N ASN A 172 6.91 3.84 -5.55
CA ASN A 172 5.85 2.89 -5.22
C ASN A 172 5.42 2.01 -6.40
N LYS A 173 5.85 2.30 -7.64
CA LYS A 173 5.42 1.59 -8.86
C LYS A 173 5.50 0.07 -8.74
N SER A 174 6.65 -0.46 -8.32
CA SER A 174 6.85 -1.91 -8.20
C SER A 174 5.90 -2.53 -7.18
N TRP A 175 5.57 -1.81 -6.10
CA TRP A 175 4.61 -2.25 -5.10
C TRP A 175 3.17 -2.21 -5.62
N TYR A 176 2.78 -1.16 -6.34
CA TYR A 176 1.46 -1.08 -6.98
C TYR A 176 1.25 -2.19 -8.00
N GLU A 177 2.27 -2.53 -8.78
CA GLU A 177 2.22 -3.66 -9.71
C GLU A 177 2.02 -5.00 -8.99
N LEU A 178 2.65 -5.19 -7.81
CA LEU A 178 2.45 -6.37 -6.98
C LEU A 178 1.00 -6.48 -6.50
N ILE A 179 0.45 -5.39 -5.97
CA ILE A 179 -0.95 -5.32 -5.53
C ILE A 179 -1.90 -5.60 -6.70
N LEU A 180 -1.68 -4.95 -7.85
CA LEU A 180 -2.51 -5.13 -9.03
C LEU A 180 -2.44 -6.58 -9.56
N LYS A 181 -1.25 -7.18 -9.58
CA LYS A 181 -1.06 -8.57 -9.96
C LYS A 181 -1.80 -9.51 -9.02
N LYS A 182 -1.75 -9.27 -7.70
CA LYS A 182 -2.48 -10.05 -6.70
C LYS A 182 -4.00 -9.94 -6.91
N LYS A 183 -4.52 -8.72 -7.03
CA LYS A 183 -5.95 -8.44 -7.26
C LYS A 183 -6.46 -9.00 -8.59
N SER A 184 -5.61 -9.06 -9.61
CA SER A 184 -5.92 -9.65 -10.92
C SER A 184 -5.72 -11.17 -10.96
N GLY A 185 -5.13 -11.76 -9.92
CA GLY A 185 -5.02 -13.20 -9.79
C GLY A 185 -6.41 -13.78 -9.55
N GLY A 186 -6.97 -14.45 -10.56
CA GLY A 186 -8.28 -15.09 -10.44
C GLY A 186 -8.33 -16.12 -9.30
N PRO A 187 -9.51 -16.69 -9.00
CA PRO A 187 -9.74 -17.55 -7.83
C PRO A 187 -8.79 -18.76 -7.73
N GLY A 188 -8.13 -19.17 -8.82
CA GLY A 188 -7.12 -20.23 -8.83
C GLY A 188 -5.76 -19.88 -8.22
N VAL A 189 -5.45 -18.61 -7.95
CA VAL A 189 -4.20 -18.20 -7.27
C VAL A 189 -4.26 -18.47 -5.76
N GLY A 190 -5.47 -18.57 -5.21
CA GLY A 190 -5.70 -18.84 -3.79
C GLY A 190 -5.27 -17.70 -2.86
N LYS A 191 -5.57 -17.89 -1.57
CA LYS A 191 -5.17 -17.00 -0.48
C LYS A 191 -3.70 -17.24 -0.11
N PRO A 192 -2.85 -16.20 -0.05
CA PRO A 192 -1.48 -16.37 0.46
C PRO A 192 -1.49 -16.91 1.89
N ASN A 193 -0.52 -17.78 2.20
CA ASN A 193 -0.36 -18.26 3.57
C ASN A 193 0.07 -17.12 4.51
N GLU A 194 -0.04 -17.34 5.82
CA GLU A 194 0.24 -16.32 6.82
C GLU A 194 1.68 -15.79 6.76
N MET A 195 2.67 -16.66 6.50
CA MET A 195 4.07 -16.23 6.38
C MET A 195 4.29 -15.30 5.19
N SER A 196 3.63 -15.57 4.06
CA SER A 196 3.64 -14.70 2.88
C SER A 196 3.03 -13.34 3.18
N LEU A 197 1.94 -13.29 3.98
CA LEU A 197 1.32 -12.04 4.41
C LEU A 197 2.20 -11.26 5.41
N GLN A 198 2.84 -11.95 6.34
CA GLN A 198 3.81 -11.36 7.28
C GLN A 198 5.03 -10.79 6.54
N LEU A 199 5.56 -11.53 5.56
CA LEU A 199 6.64 -11.06 4.69
C LEU A 199 6.20 -9.83 3.89
N PHE A 200 4.99 -9.84 3.33
CA PHE A 200 4.44 -8.68 2.62
C PHE A 200 4.37 -7.45 3.52
N PHE A 201 3.85 -7.58 4.74
CA PHE A 201 3.76 -6.47 5.69
C PHE A 201 5.14 -5.93 6.06
N MET A 202 6.08 -6.83 6.42
CA MET A 202 7.45 -6.45 6.76
C MET A 202 8.11 -5.70 5.59
N ALA A 203 8.03 -6.26 4.38
CA ALA A 203 8.68 -5.68 3.21
C ALA A 203 8.03 -4.39 2.70
N SER A 204 6.76 -4.16 3.04
CA SER A 204 6.02 -2.96 2.63
C SER A 204 6.11 -1.83 3.67
N PHE A 205 6.15 -2.14 4.97
CA PHE A 205 5.88 -1.14 6.01
C PHE A 205 6.86 -1.17 7.19
N ASN A 206 7.54 -2.28 7.48
CA ASN A 206 8.46 -2.38 8.62
C ASN A 206 9.92 -2.51 8.14
N PHE A 207 10.51 -1.37 7.77
CA PHE A 207 11.83 -1.32 7.13
C PHE A 207 12.96 -1.67 8.10
N ASP A 208 12.85 -1.35 9.39
CA ASP A 208 13.85 -1.78 10.38
C ASP A 208 13.87 -3.31 10.56
N MET A 209 12.69 -3.94 10.57
CA MET A 209 12.61 -5.39 10.59
C MET A 209 13.09 -6.01 9.27
N LEU A 210 12.73 -5.42 8.13
CA LEU A 210 13.24 -5.84 6.82
C LEU A 210 14.77 -5.76 6.75
N ARG A 211 15.36 -4.67 7.26
CA ARG A 211 16.82 -4.46 7.30
C ARG A 211 17.50 -5.56 8.10
N ARG A 212 17.02 -5.81 9.33
CA ARG A 212 17.51 -6.91 10.18
C ARG A 212 17.36 -8.27 9.48
N PHE A 213 16.24 -8.50 8.80
CA PHE A 213 15.99 -9.74 8.08
C PHE A 213 16.98 -9.95 6.92
N VAL A 214 17.15 -8.95 6.05
CA VAL A 214 18.03 -9.01 4.88
C VAL A 214 19.51 -9.12 5.27
N LEU A 215 19.92 -8.50 6.37
CA LEU A 215 21.30 -8.53 6.84
C LEU A 215 21.65 -9.77 7.69
N SER A 216 20.65 -10.61 8.00
CA SER A 216 20.86 -11.83 8.79
C SER A 216 21.69 -12.89 8.06
N ASP A 217 22.40 -13.71 8.81
CA ASP A 217 23.19 -14.83 8.26
C ASP A 217 22.32 -15.82 7.49
N ASN A 218 21.08 -16.05 7.94
CA ASN A 218 20.13 -16.93 7.25
C ASN A 218 19.73 -16.39 5.87
N PHE A 219 19.54 -15.08 5.74
CA PHE A 219 19.24 -14.46 4.46
C PHE A 219 20.45 -14.55 3.52
N LYS A 220 21.64 -14.22 4.02
CA LYS A 220 22.90 -14.31 3.26
C LYS A 220 23.26 -15.73 2.83
N ALA A 221 22.94 -16.72 3.66
CA ALA A 221 23.10 -18.13 3.33
C ALA A 221 22.12 -18.60 2.24
N THR A 222 20.98 -17.94 2.10
CA THR A 222 19.99 -18.23 1.07
C THR A 222 20.32 -17.54 -0.25
N TYR A 223 20.53 -16.23 -0.21
CA TYR A 223 20.53 -15.38 -1.39
C TYR A 223 21.95 -15.01 -1.80
N ASN A 224 22.25 -15.22 -3.07
CA ASN A 224 23.52 -14.87 -3.68
C ASN A 224 23.46 -13.42 -4.18
N LEU A 225 23.72 -12.48 -3.26
CA LEU A 225 23.86 -11.07 -3.57
C LEU A 225 25.30 -10.61 -3.32
N PRO A 226 25.82 -9.68 -4.12
CA PRO A 226 27.14 -9.11 -3.89
C PRO A 226 27.25 -8.38 -2.54
N ALA A 227 28.47 -8.30 -2.00
CA ALA A 227 28.73 -7.64 -0.71
C ALA A 227 28.35 -6.15 -0.72
N GLU A 228 28.53 -5.49 -1.87
CA GLU A 228 28.12 -4.10 -2.10
C GLU A 228 26.61 -3.90 -1.95
N THR A 229 25.78 -4.88 -2.36
CA THR A 229 24.33 -4.80 -2.16
C THR A 229 23.99 -4.84 -0.67
N TYR A 230 24.66 -5.69 0.11
CA TYR A 230 24.45 -5.74 1.56
C TYR A 230 24.91 -4.47 2.27
N ALA A 231 26.01 -3.86 1.82
CA ALA A 231 26.48 -2.59 2.35
C ALA A 231 25.51 -1.44 2.01
N GLU A 232 24.97 -1.40 0.79
CA GLU A 232 23.99 -0.40 0.36
C GLU A 232 22.69 -0.50 1.17
N VAL A 233 22.08 -1.69 1.24
CA VAL A 233 20.82 -1.89 1.98
C VAL A 233 20.99 -1.85 3.50
N ALA A 234 22.22 -1.71 4.01
CA ALA A 234 22.47 -1.45 5.43
C ALA A 234 22.27 0.03 5.79
N GLU A 235 22.42 0.95 4.84
CA GLU A 235 22.34 2.40 5.07
C GLU A 235 21.26 3.12 4.24
N ASP A 236 20.81 2.52 3.13
CA ASP A 236 19.84 3.14 2.22
C ASP A 236 18.46 2.45 2.31
N ASP A 237 17.47 3.17 2.85
CA ASP A 237 16.07 2.74 2.95
C ASP A 237 15.40 2.52 1.58
N ILE A 238 15.74 3.32 0.57
CA ILE A 238 15.17 3.20 -0.77
C ILE A 238 15.73 1.95 -1.46
N ALA A 239 17.03 1.69 -1.32
CA ALA A 239 17.65 0.46 -1.82
C ALA A 239 17.04 -0.77 -1.12
N LEU A 240 16.86 -0.70 0.20
CA LEU A 240 16.22 -1.75 0.99
C LEU A 240 14.77 -2.01 0.53
N MET A 241 13.98 -0.96 0.31
CA MET A 241 12.60 -1.08 -0.20
C MET A 241 12.56 -1.73 -1.59
N LYS A 242 13.48 -1.35 -2.50
CA LYS A 242 13.59 -1.97 -3.82
C LYS A 242 13.94 -3.45 -3.73
N LEU A 243 14.85 -3.84 -2.82
CA LEU A 243 15.17 -5.24 -2.56
C LEU A 243 13.98 -6.00 -1.95
N GLY A 244 13.25 -5.37 -1.02
CA GLY A 244 12.00 -5.91 -0.46
C GLY A 244 10.95 -6.21 -1.53
N ASN A 245 10.78 -5.32 -2.50
CA ASN A 245 9.89 -5.56 -3.65
C ASN A 245 10.33 -6.75 -4.52
N ARG A 246 11.64 -6.91 -4.77
CA ARG A 246 12.18 -8.10 -5.47
C ARG A 246 11.89 -9.38 -4.67
N LEU A 247 12.14 -9.35 -3.37
CA LEU A 247 11.86 -10.46 -2.48
C LEU A 247 10.38 -10.85 -2.47
N MET A 248 9.46 -9.87 -2.42
CA MET A 248 8.02 -10.11 -2.51
C MET A 248 7.62 -10.74 -3.86
N ARG A 249 8.18 -10.28 -4.98
CA ARG A 249 7.96 -10.89 -6.31
C ARG A 249 8.33 -12.37 -6.33
N GLN A 250 9.49 -12.70 -5.75
CA GLN A 250 9.96 -14.08 -5.66
C GLN A 250 9.12 -14.93 -4.73
N ALA A 251 8.81 -14.43 -3.53
CA ALA A 251 8.10 -15.21 -2.51
C ALA A 251 6.60 -15.37 -2.79
N LEU A 252 5.96 -14.38 -3.40
CA LEU A 252 4.50 -14.39 -3.64
C LEU A 252 4.13 -14.89 -5.03
N PHE A 253 5.01 -14.71 -6.03
CA PHE A 253 4.69 -15.02 -7.42
C PHE A 253 5.70 -15.95 -8.09
N GLY A 254 6.72 -16.43 -7.38
CA GLY A 254 7.75 -17.32 -7.93
C GLY A 254 8.66 -16.66 -8.96
N GLU A 255 8.64 -15.33 -9.08
CA GLU A 255 9.51 -14.58 -9.98
C GLU A 255 10.93 -14.57 -9.40
N LYS A 256 11.83 -15.40 -9.94
CA LYS A 256 13.22 -15.52 -9.48
C LYS A 256 14.04 -14.25 -9.76
N THR A 257 13.78 -13.19 -8.99
CA THR A 257 14.39 -11.86 -9.14
C THR A 257 15.65 -11.69 -8.30
N ILE A 258 15.88 -12.56 -7.31
CA ILE A 258 17.06 -12.58 -6.45
C ILE A 258 17.75 -13.95 -6.64
N PRO A 259 19.01 -14.00 -7.11
CA PRO A 259 19.75 -15.24 -7.21
C PRO A 259 19.87 -15.93 -5.85
N GLU A 260 19.75 -17.26 -5.83
CA GLU A 260 19.86 -18.08 -4.64
C GLU A 260 21.18 -18.87 -4.67
N ASN A 261 21.77 -19.14 -3.51
CA ASN A 261 22.94 -20.00 -3.40
C ASN A 261 22.57 -21.44 -3.78
N ALA A 262 23.48 -22.14 -4.45
CA ALA A 262 23.25 -23.53 -4.84
C ALA A 262 22.99 -24.41 -3.59
N GLY A 263 21.97 -25.26 -3.65
CA GLY A 263 21.57 -26.13 -2.54
C GLY A 263 20.90 -25.44 -1.35
N ALA A 264 20.66 -24.12 -1.42
CA ALA A 264 19.98 -23.39 -0.34
C ALA A 264 18.54 -23.89 -0.10
N TRP A 265 17.83 -24.27 -1.17
CA TRP A 265 16.50 -24.86 -1.06
C TRP A 265 16.54 -26.22 -0.35
N ASP A 266 17.40 -27.14 -0.81
CA ASP A 266 17.51 -28.48 -0.24
C ASP A 266 17.92 -28.44 1.24
N LYS A 267 18.88 -27.58 1.57
CA LYS A 267 19.29 -27.32 2.96
C LYS A 267 18.15 -26.78 3.82
N ARG A 268 17.37 -25.83 3.30
CA ARG A 268 16.22 -25.26 4.02
C ARG A 268 15.10 -26.28 4.22
N VAL A 269 14.81 -27.09 3.21
CA VAL A 269 13.81 -28.15 3.28
C VAL A 269 14.19 -29.14 4.38
N GLU A 270 15.45 -29.58 4.41
CA GLU A 270 15.94 -30.47 5.47
C GLU A 270 15.88 -29.81 6.86
N GLU A 271 16.42 -28.60 7.03
CA GLU A 271 16.44 -27.90 8.33
C GLU A 271 15.05 -27.57 8.87
N ARG A 272 14.05 -27.40 7.99
CA ARG A 272 12.69 -26.99 8.38
C ARG A 272 11.63 -28.07 8.22
N LYS A 273 12.02 -29.29 7.82
CA LYS A 273 11.09 -30.39 7.57
C LYS A 273 10.17 -30.65 8.77
N GLU A 274 10.76 -30.83 9.95
CA GLU A 274 10.01 -31.09 11.20
C GLU A 274 9.09 -29.91 11.58
N VAL A 275 9.55 -28.67 11.36
CA VAL A 275 8.77 -27.45 11.64
C VAL A 275 7.59 -27.34 10.68
N TRP A 276 7.78 -27.65 9.40
CA TRP A 276 6.71 -27.63 8.40
C TRP A 276 5.70 -28.75 8.63
N GLU A 277 6.15 -29.96 8.96
CA GLU A 277 5.27 -31.08 9.32
C GLU A 277 4.43 -30.76 10.57
N ALA A 278 5.04 -30.21 11.61
CA ALA A 278 4.34 -29.78 12.82
C ALA A 278 3.30 -28.69 12.53
N ARG A 279 3.62 -27.72 11.66
CA ARG A 279 2.70 -26.65 11.26
C ARG A 279 1.54 -27.15 10.41
N ALA A 280 1.83 -27.99 9.40
CA ALA A 280 0.79 -28.59 8.57
C ALA A 280 -0.21 -29.38 9.43
N LYS A 281 0.28 -30.11 10.44
CA LYS A 281 -0.55 -30.79 11.43
C LYS A 281 -1.41 -29.81 12.24
N ALA A 282 -0.81 -28.75 12.80
CA ALA A 282 -1.54 -27.74 13.56
C ALA A 282 -2.61 -27.00 12.73
N GLU A 283 -2.34 -26.73 11.44
CA GLU A 283 -3.28 -26.08 10.53
C GLU A 283 -4.48 -26.99 10.20
N ILE A 284 -4.22 -28.30 10.01
CA ILE A 284 -5.29 -29.30 9.85
C ILE A 284 -6.13 -29.39 11.12
N GLU A 285 -5.50 -29.46 12.29
CA GLU A 285 -6.20 -29.50 13.58
C GLU A 285 -7.07 -28.25 13.80
N ALA A 286 -6.54 -27.05 13.54
CA ALA A 286 -7.30 -25.81 13.66
C ALA A 286 -8.47 -25.72 12.67
N ARG A 287 -8.30 -26.22 11.44
CA ARG A 287 -9.38 -26.29 10.44
C ARG A 287 -10.47 -27.26 10.89
N ASN A 288 -10.09 -28.44 11.40
CA ASN A 288 -11.04 -29.43 11.88
C ASN A 288 -11.82 -28.90 13.09
N ALA A 289 -11.15 -28.26 14.06
CA ALA A 289 -11.80 -27.64 15.21
C ALA A 289 -12.81 -26.56 14.80
N LYS A 290 -12.48 -25.71 13.81
CA LYS A 290 -13.43 -24.73 13.26
C LYS A 290 -14.65 -25.36 12.62
N LEU A 291 -14.48 -26.47 11.89
CA LEU A 291 -15.59 -27.20 11.29
C LEU A 291 -16.47 -27.85 12.36
N GLU A 292 -15.88 -28.41 13.41
CA GLU A 292 -16.61 -28.99 14.54
C GLU A 292 -17.43 -27.94 15.30
N ASP A 293 -16.85 -26.76 15.58
CA ASP A 293 -17.58 -25.65 16.22
C ASP A 293 -18.72 -25.14 15.33
N GLN A 294 -18.51 -25.01 14.02
CA GLN A 294 -19.57 -24.63 13.07
C GLN A 294 -20.72 -25.65 13.04
N MET A 295 -20.40 -26.95 13.05
CA MET A 295 -21.43 -28.00 13.13
C MET A 295 -22.17 -27.99 14.47
N ARG A 296 -21.50 -27.61 15.56
CA ARG A 296 -22.12 -27.51 16.89
C ARG A 296 -23.05 -26.29 17.00
N ASP A 297 -22.72 -25.19 16.35
CA ASP A 297 -23.56 -23.98 16.34
C ASP A 297 -24.76 -24.09 15.39
N GLU A 298 -24.75 -25.06 14.46
CA GLU A 298 -25.86 -25.37 13.54
C GLU A 298 -26.83 -26.45 14.05
N THR A 299 -26.59 -27.04 15.23
CA THR A 299 -27.45 -28.07 15.87
C THR A 299 -28.11 -27.59 17.16
#